data_AF-A0A8R1IXT3-F1
#
_entry.id   AF-A0A8R1IXT3-F1
#
_cell.length_a   1.000
_cell.length_b   1.000
_cell.length_c   1.000
_cell.angle_alpha   90.00
_cell.angle_beta   90.00
_cell.angle_gamma   90.00
#
_symmetry.space_group_name_H-M   'P 1'
#
loop_
_entity.id
_entity.type
_entity.pdbx_description
1 polymer ?
#
loop_
_entity_poly.entity_id
_entity_poly.type
_entity_poly.pdbx_seq_one_letter_code
_entity_poly.pdbx_strand_id
1 'polypeptide(L)'
;MVTLDLLADADIYIDQTNTKVGTITIAATVVLTARIGGGRLTGTAEISQLHLSDRSGSLGLPQDALDNLGNLGKELLQKVANDGLQKGIAINIPQNLPLPIGIINPEIDIIEHGLHIATDFTISPSLLGGGGGC
;
A
#
# COMPACT_ATOMS: atom_id res chain seq x y z
N MET A 1 10.45 1.83 7.59
CA MET A 1 10.63 0.73 6.62
C MET A 1 9.79 -0.43 7.09
N VAL A 2 8.97 -1.02 6.23
CA VAL A 2 8.06 -2.12 6.56
C VAL A 2 8.32 -3.25 5.57
N THR A 3 8.40 -4.49 6.05
CA THR A 3 8.52 -5.67 5.19
C THR A 3 7.17 -6.39 5.14
N LEU A 4 6.74 -6.76 3.94
CA LEU A 4 5.51 -7.50 3.69
C LEU A 4 5.83 -8.80 2.98
N ASP A 5 5.31 -9.89 3.51
CA ASP A 5 5.31 -11.19 2.83
C ASP A 5 3.93 -11.42 2.21
N LEU A 6 3.94 -11.64 0.90
CA LEU A 6 2.75 -11.87 0.09
C LEU A 6 2.75 -13.31 -0.39
N LEU A 7 1.62 -13.98 -0.21
CA LEU A 7 1.36 -15.30 -0.76
C LEU A 7 0.03 -15.27 -1.50
N ALA A 8 0.05 -15.61 -2.78
CA ALA A 8 -1.13 -15.65 -3.63
C ALA A 8 -1.12 -16.91 -4.51
N ASP A 9 -2.30 -17.35 -4.92
CA ASP A 9 -2.48 -18.38 -5.93
C ASP A 9 -3.14 -17.77 -7.17
N ALA A 10 -2.63 -18.11 -8.34
CA ALA A 10 -3.17 -17.69 -9.63
C ALA A 10 -3.52 -18.92 -10.46
N ASP A 11 -4.79 -19.04 -10.85
CA ASP A 11 -5.25 -20.09 -11.75
C ASP A 11 -5.00 -19.70 -13.21
N ILE A 12 -4.41 -20.61 -13.98
CA ILE A 12 -4.17 -20.44 -15.41
C ILE A 12 -5.25 -21.17 -16.19
N TYR A 13 -5.80 -20.50 -17.18
CA TYR A 13 -6.83 -21.01 -18.08
C TYR A 13 -6.36 -20.92 -19.53
N ILE A 14 -6.76 -21.88 -20.37
CA ILE A 14 -6.62 -21.76 -21.82
C ILE A 14 -7.62 -20.73 -22.32
N ASP A 15 -7.09 -19.75 -23.06
CA ASP A 15 -7.89 -18.71 -23.70
C ASP A 15 -8.99 -19.33 -24.57
N GLN A 16 -10.15 -18.67 -24.63
CA GLN A 16 -11.36 -19.09 -25.36
C GLN A 16 -12.08 -20.35 -24.88
N THR A 17 -11.44 -21.24 -24.10
CA THR A 17 -12.08 -22.47 -23.59
C THR A 17 -12.44 -22.40 -22.10
N ASN A 18 -11.85 -21.46 -21.36
CA ASN A 18 -11.96 -21.34 -19.91
C ASN A 18 -11.61 -22.65 -19.17
N THR A 19 -10.77 -23.49 -19.79
CA THR A 19 -10.31 -24.75 -19.19
C THR A 19 -9.13 -24.45 -18.30
N LYS A 20 -9.24 -24.78 -17.00
CA LYS A 20 -8.14 -24.63 -16.04
C LYS A 20 -7.01 -25.62 -16.37
N VAL A 21 -5.81 -25.12 -16.55
CA VAL A 21 -4.60 -25.92 -16.85
C VAL A 21 -3.65 -26.05 -15.65
N GLY A 22 -3.75 -25.15 -14.68
CA GLY A 22 -2.97 -25.28 -13.45
C GLY A 22 -3.11 -24.08 -12.53
N THR A 23 -2.35 -24.13 -11.44
CA THR A 23 -2.30 -23.07 -10.43
C THR A 23 -0.84 -22.74 -10.14
N ILE A 24 -0.47 -21.48 -10.29
CA ILE A 24 0.82 -20.96 -9.84
C ILE A 24 0.65 -20.35 -8.45
N THR A 25 1.50 -20.75 -7.53
CA THR A 25 1.69 -20.04 -6.26
C THR A 25 2.75 -18.98 -6.44
N ILE A 26 2.44 -17.76 -6.00
CA ILE A 26 3.27 -16.57 -6.06
C ILE A 26 3.63 -16.19 -4.63
N ALA A 27 4.91 -16.25 -4.29
CA ALA A 27 5.45 -15.80 -3.01
C ALA A 27 6.36 -14.60 -3.25
N ALA A 28 6.12 -13.48 -2.55
CA ALA A 28 6.92 -12.27 -2.69
C ALA A 28 7.21 -11.61 -1.35
N THR A 29 8.45 -11.15 -1.17
CA THR A 29 8.82 -10.30 -0.03
C THR A 29 9.06 -8.89 -0.55
N VAL A 30 8.33 -7.93 0.01
CA VAL A 30 8.31 -6.54 -0.43
C VAL A 30 8.73 -5.64 0.72
N VAL A 31 9.72 -4.78 0.49
CA VAL A 31 10.14 -3.74 1.42
C VAL A 31 9.50 -2.42 1.00
N LEU A 32 8.65 -1.88 1.87
CA LEU A 32 7.99 -0.59 1.70
C LEU A 32 8.71 0.48 2.52
N THR A 33 8.99 1.61 1.86
CA THR A 33 9.41 2.85 2.50
C THR A 33 8.36 3.90 2.21
N ALA A 34 7.63 4.31 3.24
CA ALA A 34 6.65 5.37 3.16
C ALA A 34 7.19 6.67 3.74
N ARG A 35 6.71 7.79 3.20
CA ARG A 35 7.04 9.15 3.61
C ARG A 35 5.80 10.01 3.53
N ILE A 36 5.62 10.86 4.54
CA ILE A 36 4.49 11.77 4.60
C ILE A 36 4.99 13.20 4.43
N GLY A 37 4.36 13.93 3.53
CA GLY A 37 4.70 15.32 3.24
C GLY A 37 3.59 16.01 2.45
N GLY A 38 3.30 17.26 2.78
CA GLY A 38 2.28 18.06 2.08
C GLY A 38 0.87 17.45 2.09
N GLY A 39 0.48 16.78 3.19
CA GLY A 39 -0.84 16.13 3.32
C GLY A 39 -1.00 14.86 2.48
N ARG A 40 0.10 14.27 1.98
CA ARG A 40 0.08 13.03 1.19
C ARG A 40 0.98 11.98 1.81
N LEU A 41 0.48 10.75 1.87
CA LEU A 41 1.29 9.56 2.13
C LEU A 41 1.85 9.08 0.79
N THR A 42 3.15 9.20 0.59
CA THR A 42 3.87 8.67 -0.58
C THR A 42 4.75 7.51 -0.16
N GLY A 43 5.23 6.72 -1.12
CA GLY A 43 6.20 5.68 -0.79
C GLY A 43 6.88 5.08 -1.99
N THR A 44 7.80 4.17 -1.69
CA THR A 44 8.48 3.31 -2.64
C THR A 44 8.36 1.86 -2.17
N ALA A 45 8.22 0.96 -3.13
CA ALA A 45 8.25 -0.48 -2.94
C ALA A 45 9.47 -1.07 -3.63
N GLU A 46 10.16 -1.97 -2.93
CA GLU A 46 11.21 -2.81 -3.49
C GLU A 46 10.80 -4.27 -3.29
N ILE A 47 10.76 -5.05 -4.37
CA ILE A 47 10.47 -6.48 -4.27
C ILE A 47 11.80 -7.17 -4.03
N SER A 48 12.09 -7.59 -2.80
CA SER A 48 13.35 -8.26 -2.48
C SER A 48 13.40 -9.65 -3.12
N GLN A 49 12.30 -10.41 -3.02
CA GLN A 49 12.18 -11.77 -3.55
C GLN A 49 10.84 -11.95 -4.24
N LEU A 50 10.84 -12.69 -5.35
CA LEU A 50 9.64 -13.14 -6.05
C LEU A 50 9.88 -14.58 -6.52
N HIS A 51 9.10 -15.51 -6.00
CA HIS A 51 9.17 -16.92 -6.31
C HIS A 51 7.83 -17.38 -6.90
N LEU A 52 7.90 -18.09 -8.01
CA LEU A 52 6.75 -18.64 -8.73
C LEU A 52 6.90 -20.16 -8.74
N SER A 53 5.90 -20.88 -8.26
CA SER A 53 5.92 -22.35 -8.30
C SER A 53 4.61 -22.90 -8.82
N ASP A 54 4.67 -23.88 -9.71
CA ASP A 54 3.48 -24.65 -10.10
C ASP A 54 3.05 -25.56 -8.94
N ARG A 55 1.88 -25.28 -8.37
CA ARG A 55 1.38 -25.97 -7.18
C ARG A 55 1.04 -27.43 -7.44
N SER A 56 0.53 -27.73 -8.62
CA SER A 56 0.07 -29.07 -9.00
C SER A 56 1.03 -29.80 -9.93
N GLY A 57 2.08 -29.12 -10.42
CA GLY A 57 2.97 -29.64 -11.47
C GLY A 57 2.25 -29.88 -12.80
N SER A 58 1.03 -29.34 -12.96
CA SER A 58 0.13 -29.62 -14.08
C SER A 58 0.45 -28.79 -15.31
N LEU A 59 1.21 -27.70 -15.16
CA LEU A 59 1.64 -26.84 -16.25
C LEU A 59 2.89 -27.41 -16.95
N GLY A 60 3.60 -28.33 -16.30
CA GLY A 60 4.83 -28.93 -16.85
C GLY A 60 5.96 -27.92 -17.06
N LEU A 61 5.88 -26.75 -16.42
CA LEU A 61 6.90 -25.72 -16.50
C LEU A 61 8.06 -26.07 -15.55
N PRO A 62 9.30 -26.10 -16.03
CA PRO A 62 10.45 -26.28 -15.17
C PRO A 62 10.61 -25.06 -14.25
N GLN A 63 11.07 -25.29 -13.01
CA GLN A 63 11.25 -24.24 -12.02
C GLN A 63 12.17 -23.11 -12.54
N ASP A 64 13.23 -23.45 -13.28
CA ASP A 64 14.12 -22.46 -13.90
C ASP A 64 13.39 -21.50 -14.85
N ALA A 65 12.36 -21.96 -15.57
CA ALA A 65 11.56 -21.10 -16.43
C ALA A 65 10.67 -20.16 -15.60
N LEU A 66 10.09 -20.67 -14.52
CA LEU A 66 9.28 -19.88 -13.58
C LEU A 66 10.15 -18.83 -12.86
N ASP A 67 11.37 -19.16 -12.47
CA ASP A 67 12.29 -18.24 -11.81
C ASP A 67 12.71 -17.11 -12.76
N ASN A 68 12.96 -17.42 -14.04
CA ASN A 68 13.23 -16.41 -15.07
C ASN A 68 12.03 -15.47 -15.28
N LEU A 69 10.81 -16.01 -15.30
CA LEU A 69 9.58 -15.20 -15.33
C LEU A 69 9.42 -14.35 -14.07
N GLY A 70 9.80 -14.87 -12.91
CA GLY A 70 9.80 -14.16 -11.64
C GLY A 70 10.74 -12.95 -11.69
N ASN A 71 11.95 -13.12 -12.21
CA ASN A 71 12.90 -12.01 -12.36
C ASN A 71 12.37 -10.92 -13.31
N LEU A 72 11.78 -11.30 -14.44
CA LEU A 72 11.16 -10.35 -15.37
C LEU A 72 9.96 -9.64 -14.73
N GLY A 73 9.10 -10.39 -14.04
CA GLY A 73 7.92 -9.88 -13.36
C GLY A 73 8.27 -8.92 -12.24
N LYS A 74 9.36 -9.18 -11.50
CA LYS A 74 9.83 -8.33 -10.40
C LYS A 74 10.07 -6.89 -10.84
N GLU A 75 10.76 -6.66 -11.95
CA GLU A 75 11.03 -5.29 -12.45
C GLU A 75 9.73 -4.58 -12.86
N LEU A 76 8.86 -5.28 -13.59
CA LEU A 76 7.58 -4.72 -14.06
C LEU A 76 6.65 -4.40 -12.89
N LEU A 77 6.48 -5.33 -11.96
CA LEU A 77 5.64 -5.17 -10.77
C LEU A 77 6.18 -4.08 -9.86
N GLN A 78 7.51 -4.01 -9.67
CA GLN A 78 8.13 -2.96 -8.88
C GLN A 78 7.91 -1.58 -9.50
N LYS A 79 8.01 -1.45 -10.83
CA LYS A 79 7.70 -0.19 -11.51
C LYS A 79 6.25 0.22 -11.30
N VAL A 80 5.30 -0.69 -11.53
CA VAL A 80 3.86 -0.44 -11.33
C VAL A 80 3.55 -0.05 -9.89
N ALA A 81 4.12 -0.77 -8.91
CA ALA A 81 3.93 -0.47 -7.49
C ALA A 81 4.47 0.91 -7.13
N ASN A 82 5.67 1.27 -7.61
CA ASN A 82 6.27 2.58 -7.37
C ASN A 82 5.48 3.71 -8.05
N ASP A 83 5.03 3.54 -9.29
CA ASP A 83 4.21 4.54 -9.98
C ASP A 83 2.89 4.81 -9.22
N GLY A 84 2.32 3.78 -8.58
CA GLY A 84 1.15 3.93 -7.69
C GLY A 84 1.48 4.63 -6.37
N LEU A 85 2.52 4.19 -5.67
CA LEU A 85 2.92 4.73 -4.36
C LEU A 85 3.48 6.16 -4.45
N GLN A 86 4.10 6.55 -5.57
CA GLN A 86 4.58 7.91 -5.81
C GLN A 86 3.45 8.90 -6.02
N LYS A 87 2.35 8.49 -6.68
CA LYS A 87 1.12 9.30 -6.71
C LYS A 87 0.65 9.56 -5.28
N GLY A 88 0.82 8.58 -4.41
CA GLY A 88 0.51 8.67 -2.99
C GLY A 88 -0.99 8.75 -2.72
N ILE A 89 -1.33 8.61 -1.46
CA ILE A 89 -2.70 8.69 -0.95
C ILE A 89 -2.88 10.06 -0.31
N ALA A 90 -3.89 10.80 -0.75
CA ALA A 90 -4.25 12.06 -0.09
C ALA A 90 -4.79 11.73 1.30
N ILE A 91 -4.16 12.30 2.33
CA ILE A 91 -4.65 12.16 3.70
C ILE A 91 -5.59 13.33 3.93
N ASN A 92 -6.88 13.10 3.70
CA ASN A 92 -7.90 14.08 3.99
C ASN A 92 -8.20 14.06 5.47
N ILE A 93 -7.48 14.88 6.24
CA ILE A 93 -7.86 15.14 7.61
C ILE A 93 -9.06 16.11 7.57
N PRO A 94 -10.24 15.73 8.07
CA PRO A 94 -11.42 16.57 8.00
C PRO A 94 -11.21 17.86 8.79
N GLN A 95 -11.09 18.98 8.07
CA GLN A 95 -10.95 20.31 8.67
C GLN A 95 -12.29 20.92 9.09
N ASN A 96 -13.40 20.38 8.57
CA ASN A 96 -14.76 20.83 8.86
C ASN A 96 -15.48 19.83 9.75
N LEU A 97 -14.91 19.58 10.94
CA LEU A 97 -15.65 18.88 11.99
C LEU A 97 -16.88 19.74 12.37
N PRO A 98 -18.01 19.13 12.78
CA PRO A 98 -19.21 19.87 13.25
C PRO A 98 -18.95 20.73 14.49
N LEU A 99 -17.75 20.65 15.06
CA LEU A 99 -17.22 21.57 16.05
C LEU A 99 -16.22 22.50 15.35
N PRO A 100 -16.26 23.83 15.54
CA PRO A 100 -15.30 24.79 14.99
C PRO A 100 -13.92 24.68 15.68
N ILE A 101 -13.35 23.48 15.53
CA ILE A 101 -12.03 23.04 15.92
C ILE A 101 -11.21 23.00 14.63
N GLY A 102 -10.26 23.92 14.48
CA GLY A 102 -9.31 23.90 13.37
C GLY A 102 -8.17 22.94 13.68
N ILE A 103 -7.70 22.19 12.68
CA ILE A 103 -6.53 21.31 12.80
C ILE A 103 -5.31 22.05 12.23
N ILE A 104 -4.23 22.10 12.99
CA ILE A 104 -2.99 22.82 12.66
C ILE A 104 -1.81 21.86 12.69
N ASN A 105 -0.93 21.96 11.70
CA ASN A 105 0.33 21.21 11.61
C ASN A 105 0.19 19.70 11.89
N PRO A 106 -0.64 18.97 11.14
CA PRO A 106 -0.73 17.53 11.30
C PRO A 106 0.59 16.86 10.91
N GLU A 107 1.17 16.13 11.87
CA GLU A 107 2.28 15.21 11.72
C GLU A 107 1.73 13.79 11.68
N ILE A 108 2.28 12.95 10.80
CA ILE A 108 1.83 11.58 10.67
C ILE A 108 3.06 10.70 10.53
N ASP A 109 3.08 9.63 11.32
CA ASP A 109 4.16 8.66 11.37
C ASP A 109 3.60 7.24 11.24
N ILE A 110 4.40 6.36 10.64
CA ILE A 110 4.11 4.92 10.68
C ILE A 110 4.88 4.33 11.84
N ILE A 111 4.15 3.77 12.80
CA ILE A 111 4.69 3.07 13.96
C ILE A 111 4.45 1.56 13.80
N GLU A 112 5.00 0.77 14.71
CA GLU A 112 4.79 -0.68 14.71
C GLU A 112 3.29 -1.01 14.76
N HIS A 113 2.79 -1.65 13.69
CA HIS A 113 1.38 -2.02 13.48
C HIS A 113 0.36 -0.85 13.56
N GLY A 114 0.79 0.41 13.37
CA GLY A 114 -0.10 1.56 13.52
C GLY A 114 0.25 2.76 12.66
N LEU A 115 -0.75 3.60 12.43
CA LEU A 115 -0.59 4.94 11.87
C LEU A 115 -0.78 5.95 13.00
N HIS A 116 0.30 6.64 13.37
CA HIS A 116 0.28 7.71 14.36
C HIS A 116 -0.06 9.03 13.65
N ILE A 117 -1.05 9.76 14.15
CA ILE A 117 -1.43 11.09 13.66
C ILE A 117 -1.39 12.04 14.86
N ALA A 118 -0.45 12.98 14.86
CA ALA A 118 -0.34 14.06 15.84
C ALA A 118 -0.71 15.38 15.18
N THR A 119 -1.39 16.28 15.89
CA THR A 119 -1.75 17.58 15.33
C THR A 119 -2.07 18.56 16.45
N ASP A 120 -1.76 19.84 16.21
CA ASP A 120 -2.28 20.92 17.03
C ASP A 120 -3.73 21.22 16.64
N PHE A 121 -4.51 21.80 17.55
CA PHE A 121 -5.87 22.24 17.24
C PHE A 121 -6.16 23.63 17.79
N THR A 122 -6.98 24.39 17.09
CA THR A 122 -7.53 25.68 17.56
C THR A 122 -9.00 25.53 17.90
N ILE A 123 -9.37 25.97 19.09
CA ILE A 123 -10.77 26.06 19.50
C ILE A 123 -11.23 27.50 19.28
N SER A 124 -12.33 27.67 18.55
CA SER A 124 -12.96 28.98 18.41
C SER A 124 -13.46 29.49 19.77
N PRO A 125 -13.13 30.72 20.20
CA PRO A 125 -13.58 31.28 21.49
C PRO A 125 -15.10 31.30 21.67
N SER A 126 -15.85 31.34 20.57
CA SER A 126 -17.31 31.21 20.55
C SER A 126 -17.82 29.88 21.15
N LEU A 127 -17.02 28.81 21.16
CA LEU A 127 -17.34 27.54 21.82
C LEU A 127 -17.09 27.52 23.32
N LEU A 128 -16.25 28.43 23.82
CA LEU A 128 -15.84 28.49 25.23
C LEU A 128 -16.71 29.45 26.06
N GLY A 129 -17.82 29.95 25.48
CA GLY A 129 -18.77 30.83 26.17
C GLY A 129 -18.54 32.33 25.97
N GLY A 130 -17.84 32.75 24.91
CA GLY A 130 -17.63 34.16 24.56
C GLY A 130 -18.88 34.95 24.11
N GLY A 131 -20.08 34.52 24.51
CA GLY A 131 -21.33 35.27 24.42
C GLY A 131 -21.56 36.06 25.70
N GLY A 132 -20.63 36.94 26.04
CA GLY A 132 -20.74 37.87 27.16
C GLY A 132 -20.46 39.28 26.67
N GLY A 133 -21.42 39.84 25.92
CA GLY A 133 -21.41 41.26 25.57
C GLY A 133 -21.63 42.11 26.82
N CYS A 134 -20.77 43.11 27.01
CA CYS A 134 -21.11 44.32 27.75
C CYS A 134 -21.80 45.30 26.80
#